data_AF-A0A7V9IGJ9-F1
#
_entry.id   AF-A0A7V9IGJ9-F1
#
_cell.length_a   1.000
_cell.length_b   1.000
_cell.length_c   1.000
_cell.angle_alpha   90.00
_cell.angle_beta   90.00
_cell.angle_gamma   90.00
#
_symmetry.space_group_name_H-M   'P 1'
#
loop_
_entity.id
_entity.type
_entity.pdbx_description
1 polymer ?
#
loop_
_entity_poly.entity_id
_entity_poly.type
_entity_poly.pdbx_seq_one_letter_code
_entity_poly.pdbx_strand_id
1 'polypeptide(L)'
;MRPRRNWIQEERRKTLGDYTCFCLACGAVWRYFLEGEAELPAECPHCGGETRHRCPACAAPFPSAFAVECEECGAPVRPPEVLGVRIRRPGR
;
A
#
# COMPACT_ATOMS: atom_id res chain seq x y z
N MET A 1 6.04 -24.61 -6.38
CA MET A 1 5.92 -23.19 -6.00
C MET A 1 4.43 -22.88 -5.87
N ARG A 2 3.89 -22.72 -4.64
CA ARG A 2 2.47 -22.36 -4.46
C ARG A 2 2.28 -20.96 -5.04
N PRO A 3 1.26 -20.70 -5.88
CA PRO A 3 0.96 -19.32 -6.27
C PRO A 3 0.76 -18.52 -4.98
N ARG A 4 1.45 -17.37 -4.86
CA ARG A 4 1.46 -16.55 -3.63
C ARG A 4 0.05 -16.13 -3.21
N ARG A 5 -0.94 -16.21 -4.12
CA ARG A 5 -2.32 -15.76 -3.96
C ARG A 5 -3.29 -16.78 -4.61
N ASN A 6 -4.50 -16.89 -4.07
CA ASN A 6 -5.56 -17.72 -4.65
C ASN A 6 -6.49 -16.86 -5.54
N TRP A 7 -7.27 -17.52 -6.40
CA TRP A 7 -8.15 -16.85 -7.38
C TRP A 7 -9.15 -15.86 -6.73
N ILE A 8 -9.68 -16.19 -5.55
CA ILE A 8 -10.64 -15.33 -4.85
C ILE A 8 -10.00 -14.03 -4.31
N GLN A 9 -8.70 -14.04 -4.03
CA GLN A 9 -7.94 -12.84 -3.68
C GLN A 9 -7.60 -11.97 -4.89
N GLU A 10 -7.67 -12.50 -6.11
CA GLU A 10 -7.50 -11.75 -7.35
C GLU A 10 -8.82 -11.09 -7.75
N GLU A 11 -9.95 -11.81 -7.67
CA GLU A 11 -11.27 -11.28 -7.98
C GLU A 11 -11.73 -10.15 -7.05
N ARG A 12 -11.55 -10.29 -5.72
CA ARG A 12 -11.90 -9.20 -4.77
C ARG A 12 -11.14 -7.90 -5.02
N ARG A 13 -9.95 -8.01 -5.61
CA ARG A 13 -9.06 -6.88 -5.89
C ARG A 13 -9.58 -6.04 -7.08
N LYS A 14 -10.12 -6.71 -8.10
CA LYS A 14 -10.84 -6.09 -9.22
C LYS A 14 -12.08 -5.26 -8.81
N THR A 15 -12.64 -5.49 -7.61
CA THR A 15 -13.84 -4.75 -7.15
C THR A 15 -13.54 -3.67 -6.10
N LEU A 16 -12.51 -3.85 -5.25
CA LEU A 16 -12.22 -2.98 -4.09
C LEU A 16 -10.99 -2.08 -4.28
N GLY A 17 -10.48 -1.97 -5.51
CA GLY A 17 -9.17 -1.39 -5.84
C GLY A 17 -8.05 -2.43 -5.70
N ASP A 18 -7.10 -2.45 -6.63
CA ASP A 18 -6.02 -3.42 -6.63
C ASP A 18 -4.90 -3.06 -5.64
N TYR A 19 -4.68 -1.76 -5.47
CA TYR A 19 -3.51 -1.20 -4.82
C TYR A 19 -3.87 -0.25 -3.68
N THR A 20 -2.85 0.20 -2.94
CA THR A 20 -3.00 1.09 -1.79
C THR A 20 -2.07 2.28 -1.85
N CYS A 21 -2.60 3.45 -1.54
CA CYS A 21 -1.86 4.65 -1.20
C CYS A 21 -1.94 4.84 0.32
N PHE A 22 -0.85 5.23 0.98
CA PHE A 22 -0.88 5.53 2.41
C PHE A 22 -0.08 6.77 2.77
N CYS A 23 -0.54 7.48 3.80
CA CYS A 23 0.20 8.57 4.39
C CYS A 23 1.31 8.03 5.31
N LEU A 24 2.51 8.60 5.19
CA LEU A 24 3.67 8.23 6.01
C LEU A 24 3.61 8.81 7.43
N ALA A 25 2.84 9.88 7.63
CA ALA A 25 2.71 10.57 8.91
C ALA A 25 1.58 10.00 9.78
N CYS A 26 0.35 9.99 9.27
CA CYS A 26 -0.83 9.58 10.05
C CYS A 26 -1.33 8.16 9.76
N GLY A 27 -0.82 7.50 8.71
CA GLY A 27 -1.21 6.14 8.36
C GLY A 27 -2.56 6.01 7.66
N ALA A 28 -3.21 7.10 7.26
CA ALA A 28 -4.41 7.06 6.43
C ALA A 28 -4.16 6.27 5.13
N VAL A 29 -5.17 5.51 4.68
CA VAL A 29 -5.06 4.59 3.53
C VAL A 29 -6.20 4.83 2.55
N TRP A 30 -5.86 4.84 1.26
CA TRP A 30 -6.81 4.79 0.16
C TRP A 30 -6.55 3.58 -0.72
N ARG A 31 -7.63 3.03 -1.30
CA ARG A 31 -7.58 1.98 -2.31
C ARG A 31 -7.77 2.62 -3.68
N TYR A 32 -7.05 2.11 -4.68
CA TYR A 32 -7.15 2.61 -6.05
C TYR A 32 -6.90 1.51 -7.07
N PHE A 33 -7.41 1.73 -8.28
CA PHE A 33 -7.05 0.99 -9.49
C PHE A 33 -5.99 1.78 -10.28
N LEU A 34 -5.21 1.11 -11.12
CA LEU A 34 -4.14 1.78 -11.90
C LEU A 34 -4.68 2.94 -12.73
N GLU A 35 -5.88 2.80 -13.27
CA GLU A 35 -6.57 3.81 -14.06
C GLU A 35 -6.87 5.09 -13.27
N GLY A 36 -7.09 4.98 -11.96
CA GLY A 36 -7.37 6.10 -11.05
C GLY A 36 -6.14 6.63 -10.31
N GLU A 37 -4.93 6.18 -10.67
CA GLU A 37 -3.70 6.55 -9.95
C GLU A 37 -3.41 8.05 -10.00
N ALA A 38 -3.69 8.71 -11.14
CA ALA A 38 -3.45 10.14 -11.33
C ALA A 38 -4.31 11.04 -10.42
N GLU A 39 -5.40 10.49 -9.85
CA GLU A 39 -6.30 11.20 -8.95
C GLU A 39 -5.86 11.11 -7.48
N LEU A 40 -4.80 10.35 -7.18
CA LEU A 40 -4.30 10.21 -5.81
C LEU A 40 -3.73 11.53 -5.29
N PRO A 41 -4.04 11.89 -4.03
CA PRO A 41 -3.54 13.12 -3.46
C PRO A 41 -2.04 13.00 -3.18
N ALA A 42 -1.24 13.97 -3.65
CA ALA A 42 0.21 14.02 -3.38
C ALA A 42 0.52 14.22 -1.88
N GLU A 43 -0.36 14.96 -1.19
CA GLU A 43 -0.31 15.22 0.24
C GLU A 43 -1.57 14.69 0.92
N CYS A 44 -1.45 14.20 2.15
CA CYS A 44 -2.55 13.61 2.89
C CYS A 44 -3.62 14.67 3.21
N PRO A 45 -4.88 14.51 2.75
CA PRO A 45 -5.95 15.46 3.06
C PRO A 45 -6.28 15.59 4.55
N HIS A 46 -5.85 14.63 5.38
CA HIS A 46 -6.11 14.64 6.82
C HIS A 46 -5.03 15.35 7.64
N CYS A 47 -3.77 15.37 7.17
CA CYS A 47 -2.64 15.87 7.98
C CYS A 47 -1.56 16.63 7.22
N GLY A 48 -1.69 16.78 5.89
CA GLY A 48 -0.67 17.41 5.03
C GLY A 48 0.60 16.58 4.81
N GLY A 49 0.72 15.41 5.43
CA GLY A 49 1.91 14.55 5.29
C GLY A 49 2.01 13.87 3.92
N GLU A 50 3.23 13.48 3.54
CA GLU A 50 3.48 12.77 2.28
C GLU A 50 2.64 11.49 2.15
N THR A 51 2.06 11.28 0.97
CA THR A 51 1.43 10.01 0.58
C THR A 51 2.35 9.20 -0.32
N ARG A 52 2.25 7.87 -0.22
CA ARG A 52 3.05 6.96 -1.03
C ARG A 52 2.18 5.84 -1.60
N HIS A 53 2.18 5.73 -2.92
CA HIS A 53 1.43 4.73 -3.69
C HIS A 53 2.32 3.86 -4.58
N ARG A 54 3.60 4.26 -4.76
CA ARG A 54 4.63 3.58 -5.56
C ARG A 54 5.91 3.37 -4.75
N CYS A 55 6.57 2.25 -5.00
CA CYS A 55 7.89 1.98 -4.43
C CYS A 55 8.91 3.00 -4.94
N PRO A 56 9.69 3.68 -4.08
CA PRO A 56 10.69 4.65 -4.51
C PRO A 56 11.87 4.00 -5.24
N ALA A 57 12.07 2.69 -5.09
CA ALA A 57 13.17 1.96 -5.73
C ALA A 57 12.82 1.36 -7.10
N CYS A 58 11.60 0.84 -7.28
CA CYS A 58 11.22 0.12 -8.51
C CYS A 58 9.87 0.53 -9.12
N ALA A 59 9.19 1.54 -8.56
CA ALA A 59 7.87 1.99 -8.98
C ALA A 59 6.76 0.91 -8.95
N ALA A 60 6.97 -0.22 -8.27
CA ALA A 60 5.89 -1.19 -8.07
C ALA A 60 4.77 -0.59 -7.18
N PRO A 61 3.49 -0.84 -7.50
CA PRO A 61 2.36 -0.40 -6.69
C PRO A 61 2.16 -1.33 -5.49
N PHE A 62 1.60 -0.83 -4.38
CA PHE A 62 1.46 -1.62 -3.17
C PHE A 62 0.14 -2.41 -3.13
N PRO A 63 0.17 -3.75 -3.07
CA PRO A 63 -1.05 -4.55 -3.03
C PRO A 63 -1.70 -4.61 -1.63
N SER A 64 -1.10 -3.98 -0.62
CA SER A 64 -1.47 -4.12 0.78
C SER A 64 -1.20 -2.84 1.56
N ALA A 65 -2.19 -2.44 2.36
CA ALA A 65 -2.11 -1.34 3.31
C ALA A 65 -1.15 -1.61 4.48
N PHE A 66 -0.61 -2.83 4.58
CA PHE A 66 0.39 -3.24 5.56
C PHE A 66 1.80 -3.34 4.96
N ALA A 67 2.00 -2.88 3.71
CA ALA A 67 3.33 -2.88 3.11
C ALA A 67 4.29 -2.02 3.93
N VAL A 68 5.39 -2.62 4.39
CA VAL A 68 6.56 -1.97 5.02
C VAL A 68 7.81 -2.19 4.16
N GLU A 69 7.80 -3.28 3.39
CA GLU A 69 8.76 -3.62 2.34
C GLU A 69 8.02 -3.81 1.01
N CYS A 70 8.71 -3.55 -0.10
CA CYS A 70 8.17 -3.76 -1.44
C CYS A 70 8.06 -5.26 -1.73
N GLU A 71 6.88 -5.74 -2.14
CA GLU A 71 6.70 -7.17 -2.48
C GLU A 71 7.48 -7.61 -3.73
N GLU A 72 7.89 -6.67 -4.60
CA GLU A 72 8.62 -6.93 -5.86
C GLU A 72 10.15 -6.87 -5.68
N CYS A 73 10.68 -5.80 -5.07
CA CYS A 73 12.14 -5.58 -4.95
C CYS A 73 12.71 -5.72 -3.53
N GLY A 74 11.85 -5.88 -2.51
CA GLY A 74 12.28 -5.99 -1.10
C GLY A 74 12.75 -4.68 -0.46
N ALA A 75 12.82 -3.57 -1.19
CA ALA A 75 13.25 -2.28 -0.61
C ALA A 75 12.27 -1.80 0.49
N PRO A 76 12.76 -1.12 1.54
CA PRO A 76 11.91 -0.53 2.56
C PRO A 76 11.04 0.57 1.93
N VAL A 77 9.75 0.55 2.26
CA VAL A 77 8.76 1.50 1.69
C VAL A 77 8.36 2.56 2.71
N ARG A 78 8.27 2.17 4.00
CA ARG A 78 7.99 3.05 5.13
C ARG A 78 8.42 2.39 6.44
N PRO A 79 8.54 3.15 7.54
CA PRO A 79 8.76 2.57 8.87
C PRO A 79 7.68 1.53 9.23
N PRO A 80 8.02 0.49 10.01
CA PRO A 80 7.06 -0.55 10.44
C PRO A 80 6.12 -0.10 11.57
N GLU A 81 6.07 1.20 11.85
CA GLU A 81 5.30 1.81 12.93
C GLU A 81 4.76 3.16 12.45
N VAL A 82 3.53 3.49 12.87
CA VAL A 82 2.90 4.79 12.64
C VAL A 82 2.19 5.22 13.93
N LEU A 83 2.47 6.44 14.40
CA LEU A 83 1.90 7.00 15.64
C LEU A 83 2.02 6.05 16.86
N GLY A 84 3.14 5.33 17.01
CA GLY A 84 3.33 4.39 18.13
C GLY A 84 2.76 2.99 17.90
N VAL A 85 2.07 2.75 16.77
CA VAL A 85 1.39 1.49 16.48
C VAL A 85 2.12 0.73 15.39
N ARG A 86 2.50 -0.53 15.67
CA ARG A 86 3.14 -1.40 14.69
C ARG A 86 2.20 -1.77 13.56
N ILE A 87 2.68 -1.61 12.33
CA ILE A 87 2.00 -2.07 11.11
C ILE A 87 2.20 -3.57 11.02
N ARG A 88 1.29 -4.34 11.63
CA ARG A 88 1.32 -5.80 11.61
C ARG A 88 0.30 -6.35 10.64
N ARG A 89 0.74 -7.30 9.81
CA ARG A 89 -0.16 -8.34 9.31
C ARG A 89 -0.39 -9.32 10.47
N PRO A 90 -1.63 -9.62 10.90
CA PRO A 90 -1.85 -10.67 11.88
C PRO A 90 -1.19 -11.96 11.37
N GLY A 91 -0.47 -12.64 12.26
CA GLY A 91 0.34 -13.81 11.94
C GLY A 91 -0.50 -14.90 11.26
N ARG A 92 0.15 -15.57 10.31
CA ARG A 92 -0.34 -16.74 9.58
C ARG A 92 -0.53 -17.93 10.50
#